data_AF-A0A5B2YWZ7-F1
#
_entry.id   AF-A0A5B2YWZ7-F1
#
_cell.length_a   1.000
_cell.length_b   1.000
_cell.length_c   1.000
_cell.angle_alpha   90.00
_cell.angle_beta   90.00
_cell.angle_gamma   90.00
#
_symmetry.space_group_name_H-M   'P 1'
#
loop_
_entity.id
_entity.type
_entity.pdbx_description
1 polymer ?
#
loop_
_entity_poly.entity_id
_entity_poly.type
_entity_poly.pdbx_seq_one_letter_code
_entity_poly.pdbx_strand_id
1 'polypeptide(L)'
;MAIQFNGLISHENGTALASFKIDKIITLEYPSKYTTDPILDISNPSIEFTLNSSDNSNGLKNVLDKINELFSLKDQSQAKFDSAILQYKASVIGGPSNATLYYDISLVPKVSNLIVDSNQTSSLFDVGWRSFAIEGPLIVNTQEYGPIDINYPYSALEKMSPSLVSKIKDTSLTEVVNEPLLNFERFSEPVSKWKFTNMTKEVASNISNMDMIKINPKPEDGTSYSFYDDSNSNNGRYLQNLKYGLVDGFSVRAASYLLTPSGYLQIDGQSHLIKKGDAEYISAPKESSKSQIDLPSKIFSTVIQYYPAVTLEFISDSTVVLKGDEKFMLKSENDLRSFWKAIDTVKQFGFSVDEITESGLGSVGNPTRFYAVMSLDVDFEENMDH
;
A
#
# COMPACT_ATOMS: atom_id res chain seq x y z
N MET A 1 -7.64 6.15 2.41
CA MET A 1 -7.42 4.92 1.63
C MET A 1 -7.04 5.32 0.22
N ALA A 2 -5.72 5.35 -0.01
CA ALA A 2 -4.98 6.22 -0.92
C ALA A 2 -4.02 5.41 -1.80
N ILE A 3 -3.16 6.08 -2.58
CA ILE A 3 -1.90 5.46 -3.02
C ILE A 3 -0.93 5.53 -1.85
N GLN A 4 -0.47 4.39 -1.34
CA GLN A 4 0.43 4.33 -0.19
C GLN A 4 1.69 3.53 -0.50
N PHE A 5 2.81 3.99 0.02
CA PHE A 5 4.09 3.28 0.01
C PHE A 5 4.65 3.21 1.42
N ASN A 6 5.06 2.03 1.86
CA ASN A 6 5.84 1.85 3.07
C ASN A 6 7.08 1.02 2.72
N GLY A 7 8.25 1.46 3.16
CA GLY A 7 9.52 0.77 2.94
C GLY A 7 10.40 0.79 4.18
N LEU A 8 11.03 -0.34 4.45
CA LEU A 8 11.98 -0.50 5.54
C LEU A 8 13.26 -1.14 5.02
N ILE A 9 14.37 -0.39 5.05
CA ILE A 9 15.68 -0.82 4.57
C ILE A 9 16.50 -1.37 5.74
N SER A 10 16.90 -2.64 5.63
CA SER A 10 17.90 -3.24 6.50
C SER A 10 19.30 -2.91 6.00
N HIS A 11 20.04 -2.15 6.80
CA HIS A 11 21.40 -1.74 6.48
C HIS A 11 22.42 -2.89 6.44
N GLU A 12 22.17 -3.99 7.19
CA GLU A 12 23.09 -5.14 7.27
C GLU A 12 23.14 -5.92 5.96
N ASN A 13 21.98 -6.11 5.32
CA ASN A 13 21.82 -7.09 4.24
C ASN A 13 21.48 -6.47 2.88
N GLY A 14 21.27 -5.15 2.80
CA GLY A 14 20.90 -4.51 1.54
C GLY A 14 19.54 -4.96 1.02
N THR A 15 18.63 -5.27 1.94
CA THR A 15 17.28 -5.72 1.65
C THR A 15 16.26 -4.76 2.23
N ALA A 16 15.06 -4.72 1.66
CA ALA A 16 13.93 -4.03 2.27
C ALA A 16 12.67 -4.89 2.30
N LEU A 17 11.83 -4.58 3.28
CA LEU A 17 10.43 -4.97 3.26
C LEU A 17 9.61 -3.76 2.80
N ALA A 18 8.66 -4.00 1.92
CA ALA A 18 7.84 -2.92 1.39
C ALA A 18 6.38 -3.30 1.23
N SER A 19 5.54 -2.28 1.16
CA SER A 19 4.12 -2.40 0.82
C SER A 19 3.73 -1.25 -0.11
N PHE A 20 3.06 -1.61 -1.19
CA PHE A 20 2.52 -0.73 -2.22
C PHE A 20 1.01 -0.92 -2.27
N LYS A 21 0.26 0.10 -1.88
CA LYS A 21 -1.20 0.01 -1.77
C LYS A 21 -1.91 1.03 -2.64
N ILE A 22 -3.02 0.60 -3.23
CA ILE A 22 -3.90 1.44 -4.02
C ILE A 22 -5.33 1.18 -3.59
N ASP A 23 -6.00 2.28 -3.27
CA ASP A 23 -7.44 2.34 -3.11
C ASP A 23 -8.00 3.28 -4.18
N LYS A 24 -8.70 2.71 -5.16
CA LYS A 24 -9.33 3.46 -6.26
C LYS A 24 -10.84 3.34 -6.19
N ILE A 25 -11.50 4.48 -6.39
CA ILE A 25 -12.96 4.57 -6.46
C ILE A 25 -13.33 5.09 -7.84
N ILE A 26 -14.22 4.39 -8.53
CA ILE A 26 -14.84 4.90 -9.76
C ILE A 26 -16.34 5.04 -9.49
N THR A 27 -16.90 6.21 -9.75
CA THR A 27 -18.35 6.41 -9.68
C THR A 27 -18.94 6.55 -11.07
N LEU A 28 -20.13 5.97 -11.26
CA LEU A 28 -20.97 6.19 -12.43
C LEU A 28 -22.26 6.84 -11.94
N GLU A 29 -22.69 7.93 -12.58
CA GLU A 29 -23.96 8.59 -12.27
C GLU A 29 -24.87 8.62 -13.49
N TYR A 30 -26.13 8.25 -13.29
CA TYR A 30 -27.14 8.09 -14.35
C TYR A 30 -28.55 8.45 -13.86
N PRO A 31 -29.51 8.76 -14.76
CA PRO A 31 -30.85 9.20 -14.35
C PRO A 31 -31.65 8.12 -13.61
N SER A 32 -32.40 8.50 -12.57
CA SER A 32 -33.09 7.58 -11.64
C SER A 32 -34.33 6.84 -12.20
N LYS A 33 -34.92 7.31 -13.30
CA LYS A 33 -36.22 6.86 -13.82
C LYS A 33 -36.18 5.56 -14.65
N TYR A 34 -35.10 4.79 -14.55
CA TYR A 34 -34.81 3.62 -15.42
C TYR A 34 -34.53 2.34 -14.64
N THR A 35 -35.04 2.21 -13.41
CA THR A 35 -34.93 1.02 -12.54
C THR A 35 -35.57 -0.26 -13.10
N THR A 36 -35.98 -0.29 -14.36
CA THR A 36 -36.40 -1.52 -15.07
C THR A 36 -35.34 -2.04 -16.04
N ASP A 37 -34.26 -1.29 -16.30
CA ASP A 37 -33.11 -1.79 -17.08
C ASP A 37 -31.94 -2.11 -16.11
N PRO A 38 -31.53 -3.39 -16.01
CA PRO A 38 -30.60 -3.94 -15.02
C PRO A 38 -29.14 -3.59 -15.33
N ILE A 39 -28.81 -2.29 -15.47
CA ILE A 39 -27.40 -1.87 -15.60
C ILE A 39 -26.61 -2.39 -14.39
N LEU A 40 -27.24 -2.46 -13.21
CA LEU A 40 -26.73 -3.08 -12.00
C LEU A 40 -27.88 -3.75 -11.26
N ASP A 41 -28.24 -4.97 -11.69
CA ASP A 41 -28.95 -5.88 -10.80
C ASP A 41 -28.18 -5.96 -9.46
N ILE A 42 -28.89 -5.91 -8.34
CA ILE A 42 -28.37 -5.58 -6.99
C ILE A 42 -27.63 -6.79 -6.38
N SER A 43 -26.84 -7.49 -7.17
CA SER A 43 -26.00 -8.60 -6.70
C SER A 43 -24.72 -8.13 -6.00
N ASN A 44 -24.45 -6.82 -5.99
CA ASN A 44 -23.25 -6.17 -5.42
C ASN A 44 -22.00 -7.05 -5.56
N PRO A 45 -21.63 -7.44 -6.80
CA PRO A 45 -20.62 -8.45 -7.03
C PRO A 45 -19.26 -7.98 -6.50
N SER A 46 -18.46 -8.94 -6.04
CA SER A 46 -17.10 -8.71 -5.61
C SER A 46 -16.18 -9.82 -6.07
N ILE A 47 -14.96 -9.45 -6.45
CA ILE A 47 -13.83 -10.35 -6.70
C ILE A 47 -12.82 -10.12 -5.60
N GLU A 48 -12.34 -11.20 -5.00
CA GLU A 48 -11.32 -11.12 -3.95
C GLU A 48 -10.41 -12.35 -3.98
N PHE A 49 -9.10 -12.11 -4.05
CA PHE A 49 -8.09 -13.17 -4.05
C PHE A 49 -6.74 -12.69 -3.50
N THR A 50 -5.93 -13.65 -3.05
CA THR A 50 -4.55 -13.45 -2.62
C THR A 50 -3.65 -14.38 -3.41
N LEU A 51 -2.52 -13.87 -3.92
CA LEU A 51 -1.52 -14.65 -4.64
C LEU A 51 -0.15 -14.51 -3.98
N ASN A 52 0.64 -15.58 -4.04
CA ASN A 52 2.04 -15.57 -3.63
C ASN A 52 2.91 -15.91 -4.84
N SER A 53 3.96 -15.12 -5.05
CA SER A 53 4.92 -15.31 -6.16
C SER A 53 5.68 -16.64 -6.12
N SER A 54 5.65 -17.36 -4.99
CA SER A 54 6.23 -18.71 -4.87
C SER A 54 5.49 -19.76 -5.73
N ASP A 55 4.21 -19.50 -6.06
CA ASP A 55 3.46 -20.30 -7.02
C ASP A 55 3.66 -19.74 -8.43
N ASN A 56 4.48 -20.45 -9.21
CA ASN A 56 4.83 -20.07 -10.58
C ASN A 56 3.65 -20.14 -11.58
N SER A 57 2.53 -20.75 -11.22
CA SER A 57 1.39 -20.92 -12.13
C SER A 57 0.44 -19.71 -12.16
N ASN A 58 0.48 -18.86 -11.13
CA ASN A 58 -0.46 -17.75 -10.98
C ASN A 58 -0.05 -16.46 -11.72
N GLY A 59 1.12 -16.42 -12.36
CA GLY A 59 1.59 -15.28 -13.16
C GLY A 59 2.11 -14.07 -12.37
N LEU A 60 2.03 -14.06 -11.03
CA LEU A 60 2.54 -12.96 -10.20
C LEU A 60 4.05 -12.78 -10.37
N LYS A 61 4.81 -13.86 -10.61
CA LYS A 61 6.23 -13.78 -10.92
C LYS A 61 6.51 -12.95 -12.18
N ASN A 62 5.69 -13.09 -13.23
CA ASN A 62 5.84 -12.30 -14.45
C ASN A 62 5.54 -10.81 -14.21
N VAL A 63 4.65 -10.50 -13.27
CA VAL A 63 4.40 -9.11 -12.83
C VAL A 63 5.65 -8.54 -12.16
N LEU A 64 6.29 -9.30 -11.26
CA LEU A 64 7.54 -8.86 -10.62
C LEU A 64 8.67 -8.70 -11.63
N ASP A 65 8.77 -9.58 -12.61
CA ASP A 65 9.80 -9.48 -13.65
C ASP A 65 9.63 -8.19 -14.49
N LYS A 66 8.39 -7.80 -14.83
CA LYS A 66 8.10 -6.50 -15.48
C LYS A 66 8.48 -5.30 -14.60
N ILE A 67 8.21 -5.37 -13.29
CA ILE A 67 8.61 -4.29 -12.35
C ILE A 67 10.14 -4.18 -12.29
N ASN A 68 10.83 -5.31 -12.17
CA ASN A 68 12.29 -5.36 -12.12
C ASN A 68 12.94 -4.85 -13.42
N GLU A 69 12.32 -5.10 -14.57
CA GLU A 69 12.74 -4.52 -15.85
C GLU A 69 12.61 -2.98 -15.84
N LEU A 70 11.54 -2.42 -15.28
CA LEU A 70 11.37 -0.98 -15.14
C LEU A 70 12.45 -0.35 -14.27
N PHE A 71 12.75 -0.95 -13.11
CA PHE A 71 13.83 -0.47 -12.23
C PHE A 71 15.17 -0.39 -12.97
N SER A 72 15.48 -1.43 -13.74
CA SER A 72 16.75 -1.52 -14.48
C SER A 72 16.82 -0.51 -15.63
N LEU A 73 15.71 -0.31 -16.37
CA LEU A 73 15.70 0.51 -17.59
C LEU A 73 15.43 2.00 -17.34
N LYS A 74 14.49 2.33 -16.45
CA LYS A 74 14.04 3.71 -16.22
C LYS A 74 14.82 4.39 -15.11
N ASP A 75 14.99 3.70 -13.99
CA ASP A 75 15.54 4.30 -12.77
C ASP A 75 17.04 4.02 -12.59
N GLN A 76 17.62 3.19 -13.46
CA GLN A 76 18.97 2.63 -13.31
C GLN A 76 19.19 1.99 -11.93
N SER A 77 18.09 1.54 -11.33
CA SER A 77 18.06 0.95 -10.01
C SER A 77 18.53 -0.50 -10.11
N GLN A 78 19.36 -0.91 -9.15
CA GLN A 78 19.83 -2.31 -9.04
C GLN A 78 18.89 -3.16 -8.19
N ALA A 79 17.91 -2.51 -7.56
CA ALA A 79 16.95 -3.15 -6.69
C ALA A 79 16.13 -4.20 -7.43
N LYS A 80 15.70 -5.20 -6.68
CA LYS A 80 14.92 -6.30 -7.22
C LYS A 80 13.82 -6.72 -6.25
N PHE A 81 12.62 -6.92 -6.77
CA PHE A 81 11.55 -7.62 -6.08
C PHE A 81 11.76 -9.12 -6.27
N ASP A 82 12.19 -9.81 -5.22
CA ASP A 82 12.52 -11.24 -5.26
C ASP A 82 11.27 -12.12 -5.19
N SER A 83 10.35 -11.72 -4.32
CA SER A 83 9.09 -12.39 -4.04
C SER A 83 8.08 -11.37 -3.58
N ALA A 84 6.79 -11.62 -3.79
CA ALA A 84 5.73 -10.77 -3.28
C ALA A 84 4.48 -11.57 -2.94
N ILE A 85 3.66 -10.94 -2.11
CA ILE A 85 2.26 -11.30 -1.89
C ILE A 85 1.40 -10.19 -2.48
N LEU A 86 0.39 -10.57 -3.26
CA LEU A 86 -0.60 -9.67 -3.82
C LEU A 86 -1.95 -9.96 -3.19
N GLN A 87 -2.59 -8.94 -2.64
CA GLN A 87 -4.00 -8.95 -2.27
C GLN A 87 -4.75 -8.06 -3.25
N TYR A 88 -5.87 -8.57 -3.76
CA TYR A 88 -6.69 -7.87 -4.73
C TYR A 88 -8.15 -8.01 -4.36
N LYS A 89 -8.84 -6.87 -4.32
CA LYS A 89 -10.29 -6.79 -4.15
C LYS A 89 -10.87 -5.79 -5.12
N ALA A 90 -11.94 -6.20 -5.80
CA ALA A 90 -12.77 -5.32 -6.59
C ALA A 90 -14.23 -5.55 -6.22
N SER A 91 -15.04 -4.51 -6.14
CA SER A 91 -16.48 -4.64 -5.92
C SER A 91 -17.26 -3.57 -6.64
N VAL A 92 -18.53 -3.89 -6.95
CA VAL A 92 -19.49 -2.93 -7.50
C VAL A 92 -20.66 -2.80 -6.53
N ILE A 93 -20.98 -1.57 -6.17
CA ILE A 93 -22.19 -1.23 -5.43
C ILE A 93 -23.11 -0.45 -6.37
N GLY A 94 -24.22 -1.07 -6.74
CA GLY A 94 -25.23 -0.47 -7.62
C GLY A 94 -26.35 0.21 -6.84
N GLY A 95 -26.84 1.31 -7.38
CA GLY A 95 -27.98 2.05 -6.85
C GLY A 95 -28.90 2.60 -7.95
N PRO A 96 -30.03 3.23 -7.57
CA PRO A 96 -31.04 3.67 -8.53
C PRO A 96 -30.57 4.75 -9.51
N SER A 97 -29.55 5.53 -9.16
CA SER A 97 -29.03 6.64 -9.96
C SER A 97 -27.50 6.73 -9.98
N ASN A 98 -26.82 5.77 -9.35
CA ASN A 98 -25.37 5.74 -9.30
C ASN A 98 -24.85 4.32 -9.09
N ALA A 99 -23.60 4.13 -9.48
CA ALA A 99 -22.80 2.96 -9.18
C ALA A 99 -21.48 3.41 -8.57
N THR A 100 -20.92 2.61 -7.67
CA THR A 100 -19.54 2.80 -7.21
C THR A 100 -18.76 1.51 -7.37
N LEU A 101 -17.63 1.60 -8.05
CA LEU A 101 -16.66 0.53 -8.19
C LEU A 101 -15.50 0.82 -7.23
N TYR A 102 -15.17 -0.15 -6.40
CA TYR A 102 -14.06 -0.09 -5.46
C TYR A 102 -12.97 -1.05 -5.89
N TYR A 103 -11.72 -0.60 -5.82
CA TYR A 103 -10.53 -1.41 -6.03
C TYR A 103 -9.58 -1.19 -4.87
N ASP A 104 -9.18 -2.26 -4.20
CA ASP A 104 -8.21 -2.29 -3.10
C ASP A 104 -7.14 -3.33 -3.48
N ILE A 105 -5.92 -2.84 -3.65
CA ILE A 105 -4.78 -3.63 -4.12
C ILE A 105 -3.60 -3.38 -3.18
N SER A 106 -3.02 -4.47 -2.66
CA SER A 106 -1.83 -4.43 -1.80
C SER A 106 -0.79 -5.39 -2.35
N LEU A 107 0.33 -4.85 -2.84
CA LEU A 107 1.50 -5.60 -3.25
C LEU A 107 2.58 -5.46 -2.16
N VAL A 108 3.00 -6.59 -1.60
CA VAL A 108 3.98 -6.65 -0.52
C VAL A 108 5.20 -7.41 -1.02
N PRO A 109 6.20 -6.73 -1.62
CA PRO A 109 7.42 -7.37 -2.09
C PRO A 109 8.48 -7.47 -0.98
N LYS A 110 9.33 -8.48 -1.11
CA LYS A 110 10.67 -8.51 -0.53
C LYS A 110 11.63 -7.91 -1.55
N VAL A 111 12.37 -6.88 -1.16
CA VAL A 111 13.29 -6.14 -2.01
C VAL A 111 14.72 -6.51 -1.64
N SER A 112 15.58 -6.69 -2.63
CA SER A 112 17.02 -6.92 -2.46
C SER A 112 17.84 -6.08 -3.42
N ASN A 113 19.17 -6.25 -3.36
CA ASN A 113 20.16 -5.53 -4.17
C ASN A 113 20.10 -4.02 -3.99
N LEU A 114 19.87 -3.56 -2.75
CA LEU A 114 19.80 -2.14 -2.46
C LEU A 114 21.19 -1.50 -2.29
N ILE A 115 22.24 -2.26 -1.99
CA ILE A 115 23.59 -1.68 -1.82
C ILE A 115 24.24 -1.47 -3.18
N VAL A 116 24.40 -0.20 -3.59
CA VAL A 116 25.04 0.18 -4.87
C VAL A 116 26.53 0.41 -4.75
N ASP A 117 27.00 0.77 -3.56
CA ASP A 117 28.40 1.06 -3.25
C ASP A 117 28.61 0.84 -1.76
N SER A 118 29.82 0.45 -1.36
CA SER A 118 30.15 0.31 0.06
C SER A 118 31.64 0.51 0.30
N ASN A 119 31.97 1.16 1.42
CA ASN A 119 33.35 1.34 1.88
C ASN A 119 33.54 0.64 3.23
N GLN A 120 34.64 0.90 3.94
CA GLN A 120 34.91 0.23 5.22
C GLN A 120 33.93 0.65 6.34
N THR A 121 33.30 1.82 6.23
CA THR A 121 32.51 2.43 7.30
C THR A 121 31.02 2.55 6.98
N SER A 122 30.64 2.58 5.70
CA SER A 122 29.26 2.79 5.26
C SER A 122 28.91 2.06 3.97
N SER A 123 27.60 1.87 3.78
CA SER A 123 26.98 1.37 2.55
C SER A 123 26.06 2.45 1.98
N LEU A 124 25.99 2.51 0.65
CA LEU A 124 25.12 3.41 -0.10
C LEU A 124 23.95 2.60 -0.65
N PHE A 125 22.74 3.01 -0.31
CA PHE A 125 21.49 2.33 -0.61
C PHE A 125 20.73 3.05 -1.73
N ASP A 126 20.30 2.26 -2.70
CA ASP A 126 19.35 2.64 -3.75
C ASP A 126 17.97 2.89 -3.15
N VAL A 127 17.36 4.01 -3.52
CA VAL A 127 15.99 4.38 -3.16
C VAL A 127 15.12 4.64 -4.38
N GLY A 128 15.57 4.35 -5.60
CA GLY A 128 14.78 4.50 -6.83
C GLY A 128 13.58 3.55 -6.88
N TRP A 129 13.73 2.35 -6.32
CA TRP A 129 12.75 1.26 -6.31
C TRP A 129 11.41 1.57 -5.63
N ARG A 130 11.34 2.65 -4.86
CA ARG A 130 10.11 3.11 -4.17
C ARG A 130 9.04 3.65 -5.13
N SER A 131 9.37 3.79 -6.41
CA SER A 131 8.47 4.30 -7.44
C SER A 131 8.50 3.42 -8.67
N PHE A 132 7.34 3.20 -9.29
CA PHE A 132 7.21 2.62 -10.61
C PHE A 132 5.83 2.95 -11.18
N ALA A 133 5.71 3.03 -12.49
CA ALA A 133 4.42 2.97 -13.18
C ALA A 133 4.50 1.97 -14.32
N ILE A 134 3.54 1.05 -14.32
CA ILE A 134 3.42 0.04 -15.36
C ILE A 134 2.33 0.43 -16.32
N GLU A 135 2.70 0.57 -17.58
CA GLU A 135 1.77 0.64 -18.68
C GLU A 135 1.47 -0.77 -19.21
N GLY A 136 0.22 -1.00 -19.58
CA GLY A 136 -0.22 -2.26 -20.16
C GLY A 136 -0.62 -3.32 -19.14
N PRO A 137 -1.10 -4.47 -19.64
CA PRO A 137 -1.78 -5.46 -18.84
C PRO A 137 -0.85 -6.25 -17.92
N LEU A 138 -1.32 -6.52 -16.70
CA LEU A 138 -0.66 -7.36 -15.70
C LEU A 138 -1.57 -8.54 -15.37
N ILE A 139 -1.45 -9.59 -16.17
CA ILE A 139 -2.32 -10.76 -16.06
C ILE A 139 -1.82 -11.70 -14.96
N VAL A 140 -2.70 -11.99 -14.02
CA VAL A 140 -2.55 -13.07 -13.04
C VAL A 140 -3.64 -14.12 -13.25
N ASN A 141 -3.35 -15.37 -12.95
CA ASN A 141 -4.32 -16.46 -13.02
C ASN A 141 -4.87 -16.74 -11.62
N THR A 142 -6.18 -16.69 -11.49
CA THR A 142 -6.89 -17.02 -10.25
C THR A 142 -7.66 -18.32 -10.42
N GLN A 143 -7.79 -19.09 -9.34
CA GLN A 143 -8.54 -20.35 -9.36
C GLN A 143 -10.04 -20.13 -9.62
N GLU A 144 -10.62 -19.08 -9.02
CA GLU A 144 -12.06 -18.84 -9.03
C GLU A 144 -12.52 -18.03 -10.26
N TYR A 145 -11.71 -17.07 -10.72
CA TYR A 145 -12.14 -16.10 -11.74
C TYR A 145 -11.38 -16.24 -13.07
N GLY A 146 -10.40 -17.15 -13.12
CA GLY A 146 -9.48 -17.32 -14.25
C GLY A 146 -8.50 -16.15 -14.36
N PRO A 147 -8.03 -15.83 -15.57
CA PRO A 147 -7.14 -14.69 -15.81
C PRO A 147 -7.82 -13.37 -15.46
N ILE A 148 -7.10 -12.52 -14.71
CA ILE A 148 -7.49 -11.15 -14.35
C ILE A 148 -6.31 -10.23 -14.62
N ASP A 149 -6.58 -9.10 -15.26
CA ASP A 149 -5.65 -7.98 -15.30
C ASP A 149 -5.75 -7.16 -14.01
N ILE A 150 -4.68 -7.14 -13.23
CA ILE A 150 -4.66 -6.41 -11.95
C ILE A 150 -4.32 -4.93 -12.13
N ASN A 151 -3.87 -4.52 -13.33
CA ASN A 151 -3.49 -3.14 -13.61
C ASN A 151 -4.64 -2.30 -14.14
N TYR A 152 -5.69 -2.91 -14.72
CA TYR A 152 -6.81 -2.15 -15.29
C TYR A 152 -8.15 -2.53 -14.64
N PRO A 153 -8.92 -1.53 -14.14
CA PRO A 153 -10.24 -1.75 -13.54
C PRO A 153 -11.19 -2.59 -14.42
N TYR A 154 -11.08 -2.41 -15.73
CA TYR A 154 -11.90 -3.04 -16.76
C TYR A 154 -11.97 -4.56 -16.62
N SER A 155 -10.85 -5.24 -16.33
CA SER A 155 -10.82 -6.71 -16.31
C SER A 155 -11.68 -7.30 -15.20
N ALA A 156 -11.57 -6.77 -13.97
CA ALA A 156 -12.44 -7.21 -12.89
C ALA A 156 -13.90 -6.76 -13.10
N LEU A 157 -14.11 -5.58 -13.70
CA LEU A 157 -15.46 -5.10 -14.04
C LEU A 157 -16.15 -6.03 -15.05
N GLU A 158 -15.44 -6.52 -16.06
CA GLU A 158 -15.97 -7.45 -17.06
C GLU A 158 -16.43 -8.77 -16.43
N LYS A 159 -15.72 -9.25 -15.40
CA LYS A 159 -16.09 -10.45 -14.65
C LYS A 159 -17.30 -10.21 -13.74
N MET A 160 -17.36 -9.05 -13.07
CA MET A 160 -18.42 -8.72 -12.12
C MET A 160 -19.72 -8.26 -12.79
N SER A 161 -19.62 -7.50 -13.88
CA SER A 161 -20.75 -6.92 -14.60
C SER A 161 -20.48 -6.85 -16.12
N PRO A 162 -20.57 -7.99 -16.83
CA PRO A 162 -20.42 -8.02 -18.29
C PRO A 162 -21.42 -7.12 -19.02
N SER A 163 -22.64 -6.96 -18.48
CA SER A 163 -23.68 -6.10 -19.04
C SER A 163 -23.26 -4.63 -19.03
N LEU A 164 -22.74 -4.13 -17.91
CA LEU A 164 -22.23 -2.77 -17.82
C LEU A 164 -21.07 -2.55 -18.79
N VAL A 165 -20.12 -3.49 -18.85
CA VAL A 165 -19.00 -3.41 -19.81
C VAL A 165 -19.51 -3.34 -21.24
N SER A 166 -20.46 -4.19 -21.63
CA SER A 166 -21.02 -4.19 -22.99
C SER A 166 -21.68 -2.86 -23.39
N LYS A 167 -22.20 -2.12 -22.40
CA LYS A 167 -22.86 -0.83 -22.58
C LYS A 167 -21.87 0.34 -22.63
N ILE A 168 -20.74 0.25 -21.91
CA ILE A 168 -19.76 1.34 -21.86
C ILE A 168 -18.63 1.20 -22.86
N LYS A 169 -18.29 -0.01 -23.34
CA LYS A 169 -17.08 -0.31 -24.13
C LYS A 169 -16.82 0.64 -25.31
N ASP A 170 -17.87 1.06 -26.02
CA ASP A 170 -17.78 1.91 -27.21
C ASP A 170 -18.01 3.41 -26.88
N THR A 171 -17.92 3.78 -25.61
CA THR A 171 -18.09 5.14 -25.09
C THR A 171 -16.79 5.66 -24.49
N SER A 172 -16.72 6.99 -24.29
CA SER A 172 -15.63 7.65 -23.55
C SER A 172 -15.51 7.19 -22.09
N LEU A 173 -16.53 6.53 -21.52
CA LEU A 173 -16.50 6.03 -20.14
C LEU A 173 -15.47 4.89 -19.99
N THR A 174 -15.18 4.17 -21.07
CA THR A 174 -14.16 3.11 -21.12
C THR A 174 -12.77 3.61 -20.74
N GLU A 175 -12.48 4.89 -20.98
CA GLU A 175 -11.19 5.50 -20.59
C GLU A 175 -11.01 5.49 -19.06
N VAL A 176 -12.07 5.72 -18.29
CA VAL A 176 -12.02 5.76 -16.81
C VAL A 176 -11.69 4.40 -16.21
N VAL A 177 -12.22 3.33 -16.81
CA VAL A 177 -11.99 1.95 -16.36
C VAL A 177 -10.75 1.31 -17.00
N ASN A 178 -10.04 2.03 -17.89
CA ASN A 178 -8.76 1.62 -18.46
C ASN A 178 -7.59 2.51 -18.00
N GLU A 179 -7.77 3.23 -16.90
CA GLU A 179 -6.65 3.88 -16.22
C GLU A 179 -5.80 2.86 -15.46
N PRO A 180 -4.46 2.88 -15.61
CA PRO A 180 -3.58 2.02 -14.82
C PRO A 180 -3.79 2.22 -13.31
N LEU A 181 -3.82 1.11 -12.59
CA LEU A 181 -3.94 1.05 -11.14
C LEU A 181 -2.56 1.11 -10.49
N LEU A 182 -1.62 0.27 -10.95
CA LEU A 182 -0.27 0.16 -10.40
C LEU A 182 0.64 1.29 -10.91
N ASN A 183 0.30 2.53 -10.53
CA ASN A 183 1.08 3.73 -10.77
C ASN A 183 1.49 4.37 -9.43
N PHE A 184 2.78 4.24 -9.09
CA PHE A 184 3.45 4.77 -7.91
C PHE A 184 4.46 5.87 -8.27
N GLU A 185 4.34 6.50 -9.45
CA GLU A 185 5.25 7.59 -9.90
C GLU A 185 5.28 8.79 -8.96
N ARG A 186 4.24 9.02 -8.16
CA ARG A 186 4.26 10.09 -7.16
C ARG A 186 5.39 9.93 -6.14
N PHE A 187 5.79 8.69 -5.85
CA PHE A 187 6.92 8.42 -4.98
C PHE A 187 8.28 8.54 -5.69
N SER A 188 8.33 8.99 -6.96
CA SER A 188 9.59 9.36 -7.63
C SER A 188 10.11 10.73 -7.17
N GLU A 189 9.26 11.55 -6.53
CA GLU A 189 9.65 12.81 -5.92
C GLU A 189 10.92 12.62 -5.08
N PRO A 190 11.97 13.45 -5.27
CA PRO A 190 13.21 13.33 -4.53
C PRO A 190 12.96 13.21 -3.03
N VAL A 191 13.62 12.26 -2.37
CA VAL A 191 13.57 12.04 -0.93
C VAL A 191 13.98 13.30 -0.17
N SER A 192 14.83 14.16 -0.76
CA SER A 192 15.13 15.50 -0.21
C SER A 192 13.91 16.43 -0.07
N LYS A 193 12.82 16.19 -0.81
CA LYS A 193 11.54 16.90 -0.67
C LYS A 193 10.59 16.23 0.33
N TRP A 194 10.88 14.99 0.73
CA TRP A 194 10.08 14.29 1.73
C TRP A 194 10.33 14.94 3.10
N LYS A 195 9.31 14.95 3.95
CA LYS A 195 9.45 15.43 5.33
C LYS A 195 10.39 14.47 6.07
N PHE A 196 11.50 15.04 6.51
CA PHE A 196 12.54 14.36 7.25
C PHE A 196 12.29 14.50 8.75
N THR A 197 12.28 13.37 9.47
CA THR A 197 12.23 13.36 10.92
C THR A 197 13.38 12.49 11.42
N ASN A 198 14.36 13.10 12.10
CA ASN A 198 15.26 12.33 12.95
C ASN A 198 14.52 12.03 14.25
N MET A 199 14.41 10.75 14.58
CA MET A 199 13.73 10.34 15.80
C MET A 199 14.51 10.87 17.02
N THR A 200 13.96 11.89 17.65
CA THR A 200 14.10 12.17 19.07
C THR A 200 12.69 12.31 19.64
N LYS A 201 12.49 11.96 20.92
CA LYS A 201 11.21 11.96 21.67
C LYS A 201 10.46 13.32 21.73
N GLU A 202 10.80 14.29 20.89
CA GLU A 202 10.29 15.68 20.91
C GLU A 202 9.49 16.09 19.66
N VAL A 203 9.38 15.24 18.62
CA VAL A 203 8.72 15.64 17.34
C VAL A 203 7.20 15.34 17.29
N ALA A 204 6.66 14.56 18.22
CA ALA A 204 5.21 14.26 18.24
C ALA A 204 4.33 15.42 18.76
N SER A 205 4.91 16.46 19.39
CA SER A 205 4.13 17.47 20.12
C SER A 205 3.82 18.78 19.37
N ASN A 206 4.26 18.97 18.12
CA ASN A 206 4.05 20.26 17.42
C ASN A 206 3.71 20.17 15.91
N ILE A 207 2.86 19.23 15.48
CA ILE A 207 2.27 19.27 14.12
C ILE A 207 0.96 20.07 14.14
N SER A 208 1.05 21.32 14.60
CA SER A 208 0.08 22.37 14.29
C SER A 208 0.82 23.59 13.77
N ASN A 209 0.60 23.86 12.48
CA ASN A 209 1.02 25.01 11.68
C ASN A 209 2.41 24.96 11.03
N MET A 210 2.39 24.90 9.70
CA MET A 210 3.52 25.06 8.79
C MET A 210 4.23 26.41 9.03
N ASP A 211 5.54 26.39 9.26
CA ASP A 211 6.52 27.26 8.61
C ASP A 211 7.96 26.86 8.99
N MET A 212 8.90 27.22 8.14
CA MET A 212 10.27 26.73 8.02
C MET A 212 11.15 26.73 9.30
N ILE A 213 12.08 25.76 9.42
CA ILE A 213 13.57 25.90 9.61
C ILE A 213 14.22 24.72 10.36
N LYS A 214 15.40 24.34 9.83
CA LYS A 214 16.51 23.47 10.28
C LYS A 214 16.58 23.04 11.75
N ILE A 215 16.86 21.75 11.96
CA ILE A 215 17.36 21.21 13.24
C ILE A 215 18.53 20.25 12.98
N ASN A 216 19.64 20.46 13.71
CA ASN A 216 20.81 19.58 13.79
C ASN A 216 20.52 18.43 14.79
N PRO A 217 20.55 17.15 14.38
CA PRO A 217 20.16 16.03 15.27
C PRO A 217 21.32 15.30 15.97
N LYS A 218 21.00 14.62 17.08
CA LYS A 218 21.83 13.70 17.91
C LYS A 218 21.35 12.22 17.74
N PRO A 219 22.12 11.18 18.13
CA PRO A 219 22.56 10.18 17.15
C PRO A 219 21.99 8.73 17.10
N GLU A 220 20.90 8.30 17.73
CA GLU A 220 20.80 6.85 18.06
C GLU A 220 19.67 5.97 17.45
N ASP A 221 18.59 6.48 16.83
CA ASP A 221 17.40 5.64 16.56
C ASP A 221 16.91 5.54 15.08
N GLY A 222 17.80 5.36 14.11
CA GLY A 222 17.40 5.21 12.71
C GLY A 222 17.04 6.53 12.01
N THR A 223 16.75 6.48 10.70
CA THR A 223 16.36 7.66 9.92
C THR A 223 15.09 7.40 9.13
N SER A 224 14.12 8.31 9.22
CA SER A 224 12.83 8.16 8.56
C SER A 224 12.49 9.35 7.66
N TYR A 225 11.91 9.03 6.51
CA TYR A 225 11.44 9.95 5.50
C TYR A 225 9.95 9.72 5.25
N SER A 226 9.16 10.79 5.29
CA SER A 226 7.71 10.73 5.10
C SER A 226 7.27 11.62 3.94
N PHE A 227 6.40 11.09 3.10
CA PHE A 227 5.79 11.79 1.99
C PHE A 227 4.31 11.98 2.26
N TYR A 228 3.82 13.19 2.04
CA TYR A 228 2.40 13.51 2.09
C TYR A 228 2.12 14.59 1.06
N ASP A 229 1.21 14.30 0.13
CA ASP A 229 0.83 15.23 -0.94
C ASP A 229 -0.68 15.51 -0.87
N ASP A 230 -1.04 16.63 -0.23
CA ASP A 230 -2.42 17.14 -0.14
C ASP A 230 -2.75 18.22 -1.17
N SER A 231 -1.81 18.54 -2.06
CA SER A 231 -1.81 19.74 -2.93
C SER A 231 -3.06 19.91 -3.80
N ASN A 232 -3.85 18.84 -3.98
CA ASN A 232 -5.05 18.80 -4.81
C ASN A 232 -6.20 17.99 -4.18
N SER A 233 -6.22 17.84 -2.86
CA SER A 233 -7.30 17.09 -2.21
C SER A 233 -8.54 17.98 -1.98
N ASN A 234 -9.72 17.51 -2.41
CA ASN A 234 -11.01 18.05 -1.98
C ASN A 234 -11.67 17.00 -1.09
N ASN A 235 -11.78 17.27 0.21
CA ASN A 235 -12.23 16.31 1.23
C ASN A 235 -11.43 14.98 1.22
N GLY A 236 -10.11 15.04 1.00
CA GLY A 236 -9.22 13.87 0.98
C GLY A 236 -9.30 12.99 -0.28
N ARG A 237 -10.05 13.43 -1.31
CA ARG A 237 -10.18 12.77 -2.62
C ARG A 237 -9.49 13.59 -3.72
N TYR A 238 -8.76 12.91 -4.58
CA TYR A 238 -8.14 13.40 -5.80
C TYR A 238 -8.94 12.88 -7.01
N LEU A 239 -9.66 13.76 -7.71
CA LEU A 239 -10.31 13.43 -8.98
C LEU A 239 -9.22 13.23 -10.04
N GLN A 240 -9.06 12.00 -10.53
CA GLN A 240 -8.09 11.68 -11.58
C GLN A 240 -8.65 11.99 -12.97
N ASN A 241 -9.89 11.57 -13.21
CA ASN A 241 -10.53 11.70 -14.52
C ASN A 241 -12.04 11.86 -14.37
N LEU A 242 -12.62 12.54 -15.35
CA LEU A 242 -14.04 12.77 -15.46
C LEU A 242 -14.45 12.66 -16.93
N LYS A 243 -15.36 11.73 -17.22
CA LYS A 243 -15.87 11.49 -18.56
C LYS A 243 -17.39 11.50 -18.55
N TYR A 244 -17.93 11.87 -19.71
CA TYR A 244 -19.36 11.83 -19.99
C TYR A 244 -19.56 11.03 -21.26
N GLY A 245 -20.52 10.11 -21.25
CA GLY A 245 -20.82 9.23 -22.36
C GLY A 245 -22.32 8.93 -22.42
N LEU A 246 -22.78 8.51 -23.59
CA LEU A 246 -24.16 8.06 -23.77
C LEU A 246 -24.22 6.55 -23.60
N VAL A 247 -25.05 6.09 -22.68
CA VAL A 247 -25.38 4.67 -22.49
C VAL A 247 -26.88 4.51 -22.69
N ASP A 248 -27.28 3.72 -23.70
CA ASP A 248 -28.69 3.52 -24.08
C ASP A 248 -29.47 4.83 -24.29
N GLY A 249 -28.78 5.87 -24.82
CA GLY A 249 -29.36 7.20 -25.06
C GLY A 249 -29.37 8.13 -23.84
N PHE A 250 -28.83 7.70 -22.69
CA PHE A 250 -28.74 8.51 -21.48
C PHE A 250 -27.34 9.03 -21.23
N SER A 251 -27.24 10.28 -20.79
CA SER A 251 -25.98 10.83 -20.32
C SER A 251 -25.59 10.17 -19.00
N VAL A 252 -24.44 9.50 -19.01
CA VAL A 252 -23.79 8.92 -17.84
C VAL A 252 -22.50 9.68 -17.57
N ARG A 253 -22.25 9.99 -16.31
CA ARG A 253 -21.00 10.59 -15.84
C ARG A 253 -20.15 9.53 -15.16
N ALA A 254 -18.91 9.34 -15.59
CA ALA A 254 -17.93 8.50 -14.90
C ALA A 254 -16.82 9.36 -14.30
N ALA A 255 -16.48 9.12 -13.03
CA ALA A 255 -15.40 9.82 -12.35
C ALA A 255 -14.50 8.83 -11.61
N SER A 256 -13.18 8.93 -11.79
CA SER A 256 -12.20 8.16 -11.03
C SER A 256 -11.56 9.02 -9.95
N TYR A 257 -11.41 8.44 -8.76
CA TYR A 257 -10.83 9.07 -7.60
C TYR A 257 -9.75 8.18 -6.99
N LEU A 258 -8.70 8.84 -6.51
CA LEU A 258 -7.77 8.29 -5.52
C LEU A 258 -7.94 9.07 -4.21
N LEU A 259 -7.58 8.51 -3.06
CA LEU A 259 -7.36 9.35 -1.87
C LEU A 259 -5.91 9.85 -1.80
N THR A 260 -5.68 10.84 -0.94
CA THR A 260 -4.41 11.56 -0.75
C THR A 260 -3.20 10.63 -0.61
N PRO A 261 -2.23 10.66 -1.53
CA PRO A 261 -1.06 9.80 -1.48
C PRO A 261 -0.18 10.02 -0.24
N SER A 262 0.36 8.93 0.32
CA SER A 262 1.25 8.97 1.48
C SER A 262 2.37 7.95 1.38
N GLY A 263 3.59 8.31 1.76
CA GLY A 263 4.75 7.43 1.71
C GLY A 263 5.53 7.44 3.02
N TYR A 264 6.12 6.31 3.39
CA TYR A 264 7.05 6.19 4.50
C TYR A 264 8.24 5.34 4.09
N LEU A 265 9.45 5.82 4.37
CA LEU A 265 10.69 5.09 4.16
C LEU A 265 11.56 5.21 5.41
N GLN A 266 11.92 4.07 5.98
CA GLN A 266 12.83 3.98 7.12
C GLN A 266 14.08 3.20 6.73
N ILE A 267 15.21 3.60 7.31
CA ILE A 267 16.45 2.84 7.27
C ILE A 267 16.98 2.66 8.68
N ASP A 268 17.41 1.44 8.97
CA ASP A 268 18.01 1.09 10.25
C ASP A 268 19.36 1.84 10.41
N GLY A 269 19.56 2.45 11.58
CA GLY A 269 20.77 3.20 11.90
C GLY A 269 20.82 4.62 11.32
N GLN A 270 21.82 5.38 11.77
CA GLN A 270 22.01 6.75 11.31
C GLN A 270 22.26 6.81 9.81
N SER A 271 21.51 7.61 9.07
CA SER A 271 21.74 7.72 7.64
C SER A 271 21.75 9.16 7.16
N HIS A 272 22.35 9.34 5.99
CA HIS A 272 22.40 10.63 5.32
C HIS A 272 22.02 10.46 3.86
N LEU A 273 21.15 11.36 3.38
CA LEU A 273 20.84 11.45 1.96
C LEU A 273 22.10 11.94 1.20
N ILE A 274 22.46 11.22 0.15
CA ILE A 274 23.54 11.55 -0.77
C ILE A 274 22.96 11.68 -2.16
N LYS A 275 23.31 12.75 -2.86
CA LYS A 275 22.98 12.95 -4.27
C LYS A 275 24.20 12.67 -5.14
N LYS A 276 24.09 11.78 -6.14
CA LYS A 276 25.11 11.56 -7.18
C LYS A 276 24.45 11.76 -8.54
N GLY A 277 24.77 12.86 -9.23
CA GLY A 277 24.05 13.27 -10.43
C GLY A 277 22.61 13.65 -10.11
N ASP A 278 21.65 13.12 -10.87
CA ASP A 278 20.21 13.31 -10.62
C ASP A 278 19.61 12.28 -9.65
N ALA A 279 20.35 11.22 -9.34
CA ALA A 279 19.91 10.16 -8.43
C ALA A 279 20.22 10.51 -6.96
N GLU A 280 19.30 10.09 -6.08
CA GLU A 280 19.47 10.15 -4.64
C GLU A 280 19.67 8.75 -4.08
N TYR A 281 20.48 8.68 -3.04
CA TYR A 281 20.87 7.48 -2.33
C TYR A 281 20.86 7.77 -0.84
N ILE A 282 20.77 6.73 -0.03
CA ILE A 282 20.92 6.85 1.42
C ILE A 282 22.24 6.21 1.81
N SER A 283 23.11 6.91 2.54
CA SER A 283 24.32 6.31 3.14
C SER A 283 24.05 5.97 4.59
N ALA A 284 24.25 4.72 4.99
CA ALA A 284 24.17 4.28 6.38
C ALA A 284 25.45 3.52 6.79
N PRO A 285 25.88 3.59 8.07
CA PRO A 285 27.08 2.94 8.55
C PRO A 285 26.91 1.41 8.53
N LYS A 286 28.01 0.71 8.31
CA LYS A 286 28.06 -0.77 8.34
C LYS A 286 27.98 -1.33 9.75
N GLU A 287 28.42 -0.56 10.74
CA GLU A 287 28.28 -0.87 12.15
C GLU A 287 27.28 0.12 12.74
N SER A 288 26.12 -0.37 13.16
CA SER A 288 25.37 0.33 14.20
C SER A 288 26.08 0.05 15.52
N SER A 289 26.21 1.07 16.38
CA SER A 289 26.29 0.77 17.81
C SER A 289 25.14 -0.18 18.12
N LYS A 290 25.43 -1.34 18.71
CA LYS A 290 24.37 -2.18 19.28
C LYS A 290 23.70 -1.37 20.38
N SER A 291 22.67 -0.61 20.05
CA SER A 291 21.85 0.11 21.01
C SER A 291 20.45 0.32 20.43
N GLN A 292 19.49 -0.18 21.20
CA GLN A 292 18.04 -0.13 21.09
C GLN A 292 17.37 -0.79 19.87
N ILE A 293 16.32 -1.52 20.22
CA ILE A 293 15.52 -2.37 19.35
C ILE A 293 14.75 -1.43 18.40
N ASP A 294 14.94 -1.56 17.09
CA ASP A 294 13.99 -0.95 16.14
C ASP A 294 12.70 -1.80 16.14
N LEU A 295 11.85 -1.53 17.14
CA LEU A 295 10.60 -2.24 17.36
C LEU A 295 9.69 -2.15 16.14
N PRO A 296 9.44 -0.97 15.54
CA PRO A 296 8.63 -0.87 14.33
C PRO A 296 9.10 -1.78 13.22
N SER A 297 10.40 -1.85 13.00
CA SER A 297 11.01 -2.67 11.96
C SER A 297 10.92 -4.18 12.22
N LYS A 298 11.12 -4.60 13.48
CA LYS A 298 10.97 -6.00 13.88
C LYS A 298 9.51 -6.44 13.89
N ILE A 299 8.60 -5.58 14.33
CA ILE A 299 7.15 -5.83 14.30
C ILE A 299 6.68 -5.90 12.85
N PHE A 300 7.04 -4.92 12.00
CA PHE A 300 6.69 -4.92 10.59
C PHE A 300 7.20 -6.18 9.91
N SER A 301 8.48 -6.51 10.08
CA SER A 301 9.06 -7.71 9.48
C SER A 301 8.41 -8.99 9.95
N THR A 302 8.15 -9.14 11.25
CA THR A 302 7.53 -10.35 11.79
C THR A 302 6.07 -10.45 11.38
N VAL A 303 5.29 -9.37 11.50
CA VAL A 303 3.86 -9.40 11.20
C VAL A 303 3.61 -9.56 9.70
N ILE A 304 4.29 -8.78 8.85
CA ILE A 304 4.08 -8.86 7.40
C ILE A 304 4.58 -10.20 6.83
N GLN A 305 5.68 -10.74 7.37
CA GLN A 305 6.21 -12.04 6.92
C GLN A 305 5.29 -13.21 7.30
N TYR A 306 4.78 -13.25 8.53
CA TYR A 306 4.03 -14.40 9.03
C TYR A 306 2.52 -14.27 8.90
N TYR A 307 1.99 -13.05 8.83
CA TYR A 307 0.55 -12.77 8.74
C TYR A 307 0.27 -11.78 7.60
N PRO A 308 0.52 -12.16 6.34
CA PRO A 308 0.38 -11.24 5.21
C PRO A 308 -1.04 -10.74 5.00
N ALA A 309 -2.06 -11.47 5.50
CA ALA A 309 -3.46 -11.06 5.53
C ALA A 309 -3.76 -9.91 6.52
N VAL A 310 -2.79 -9.57 7.38
CA VAL A 310 -2.87 -8.47 8.34
C VAL A 310 -2.06 -7.30 7.81
N THR A 311 -2.73 -6.17 7.64
CA THR A 311 -2.06 -4.90 7.37
C THR A 311 -1.55 -4.32 8.67
N LEU A 312 -0.36 -3.74 8.60
CA LEU A 312 0.22 -3.00 9.70
C LEU A 312 0.47 -1.56 9.29
N GLU A 313 0.01 -0.62 10.11
CA GLU A 313 0.18 0.82 9.92
C GLU A 313 0.71 1.42 11.22
N PHE A 314 1.96 1.90 11.21
CA PHE A 314 2.48 2.69 12.33
C PHE A 314 1.91 4.09 12.24
N ILE A 315 1.24 4.51 13.32
CA ILE A 315 0.78 5.89 13.50
C ILE A 315 1.90 6.70 14.17
N SER A 316 2.68 6.04 15.04
CA SER A 316 3.91 6.54 15.65
C SER A 316 4.85 5.35 15.97
N ASP A 317 5.98 5.64 16.62
CA ASP A 317 6.91 4.65 17.20
C ASP A 317 6.29 3.80 18.32
N SER A 318 5.32 4.39 18.99
CA SER A 318 4.65 3.87 20.17
C SER A 318 3.21 3.50 19.89
N THR A 319 2.70 3.66 18.66
CA THR A 319 1.33 3.30 18.29
C THR A 319 1.28 2.63 16.93
N VAL A 320 0.72 1.42 16.90
CA VAL A 320 0.53 0.63 15.70
C VAL A 320 -0.92 0.20 15.54
N VAL A 321 -1.40 0.24 14.31
CA VAL A 321 -2.73 -0.23 13.95
C VAL A 321 -2.60 -1.47 13.08
N LEU A 322 -3.10 -2.59 13.61
CA LEU A 322 -3.29 -3.81 12.84
C LEU A 322 -4.67 -3.79 12.21
N LYS A 323 -4.77 -4.17 10.94
CA LYS A 323 -6.04 -4.28 10.22
C LYS A 323 -6.17 -5.66 9.60
N GLY A 324 -7.25 -6.35 9.92
CA GLY A 324 -7.62 -7.62 9.29
C GLY A 324 -8.95 -7.49 8.58
N ASP A 325 -9.08 -8.11 7.42
CA ASP A 325 -10.37 -8.31 6.74
C ASP A 325 -10.70 -9.81 6.76
N GLU A 326 -11.88 -10.13 7.27
CA GLU A 326 -12.35 -11.51 7.52
C GLU A 326 -12.19 -12.38 6.26
N LYS A 327 -12.54 -11.84 5.09
CA LYS A 327 -12.55 -12.63 3.86
C LYS A 327 -11.15 -13.04 3.43
N PHE A 328 -10.16 -12.15 3.61
CA PHE A 328 -8.76 -12.46 3.31
C PHE A 328 -8.15 -13.45 4.32
N MET A 329 -8.51 -13.33 5.59
CA MET A 329 -7.98 -14.21 6.65
C MET A 329 -8.59 -15.61 6.58
N LEU A 330 -9.90 -15.71 6.35
CA LEU A 330 -10.58 -16.98 6.18
C LEU A 330 -10.15 -17.70 4.89
N LYS A 331 -9.90 -16.99 3.78
CA LYS A 331 -9.41 -17.64 2.54
C LYS A 331 -7.96 -18.13 2.64
N SER A 332 -7.12 -17.47 3.44
CA SER A 332 -5.69 -17.84 3.56
C SER A 332 -5.41 -18.88 4.64
N GLU A 333 -6.09 -18.81 5.79
CA GLU A 333 -5.80 -19.67 6.95
C GLU A 333 -7.04 -20.40 7.52
N ASN A 334 -8.22 -20.23 6.91
CA ASN A 334 -9.49 -20.83 7.36
C ASN A 334 -9.90 -20.45 8.80
N ASP A 335 -9.35 -19.35 9.33
CA ASP A 335 -9.64 -18.82 10.68
C ASP A 335 -9.20 -17.34 10.79
N LEU A 336 -9.74 -16.62 11.77
CA LEU A 336 -9.32 -15.31 12.24
C LEU A 336 -8.04 -15.36 13.12
N ARG A 337 -7.53 -16.56 13.42
CA ARG A 337 -6.31 -16.77 14.23
C ARG A 337 -5.11 -15.94 13.78
N SER A 338 -4.96 -15.64 12.49
CA SER A 338 -3.83 -14.83 11.97
C SER A 338 -3.85 -13.41 12.53
N PHE A 339 -5.03 -12.80 12.67
CA PHE A 339 -5.17 -11.46 13.28
C PHE A 339 -4.75 -11.48 14.75
N TRP A 340 -5.27 -12.44 15.51
CA TRP A 340 -4.95 -12.59 16.92
C TRP A 340 -3.48 -12.92 17.14
N LYS A 341 -2.89 -13.78 16.31
CA LYS A 341 -1.45 -14.06 16.33
C LYS A 341 -0.60 -12.86 15.94
N ALA A 342 -1.06 -12.02 15.02
CA ALA A 342 -0.38 -10.76 14.69
C ALA A 342 -0.40 -9.80 15.90
N ILE A 343 -1.55 -9.68 16.59
CA ILE A 343 -1.65 -8.94 17.86
C ILE A 343 -0.68 -9.53 18.89
N ASP A 344 -0.69 -10.85 19.10
CA ASP A 344 0.19 -11.50 20.07
C ASP A 344 1.68 -11.38 19.70
N THR A 345 1.97 -11.29 18.40
CA THR A 345 3.32 -11.01 17.91
C THR A 345 3.72 -9.59 18.27
N VAL A 346 2.86 -8.59 18.05
CA VAL A 346 3.12 -7.19 18.41
C VAL A 346 3.25 -7.03 19.94
N LYS A 347 2.48 -7.77 20.73
CA LYS A 347 2.62 -7.82 22.20
C LYS A 347 3.98 -8.34 22.68
N GLN A 348 4.61 -9.26 21.94
CA GLN A 348 5.96 -9.74 22.29
C GLN A 348 7.01 -8.63 22.22
N PHE A 349 6.69 -7.54 21.53
CA PHE A 349 7.50 -6.32 21.48
C PHE A 349 7.01 -5.27 22.49
N GLY A 350 6.27 -5.63 23.54
CA GLY A 350 5.93 -4.70 24.62
C GLY A 350 4.79 -3.74 24.32
N PHE A 351 4.02 -3.96 23.25
CA PHE A 351 2.80 -3.21 22.97
C PHE A 351 1.61 -3.85 23.67
N SER A 352 0.75 -3.04 24.29
CA SER A 352 -0.58 -3.44 24.75
C SER A 352 -1.65 -3.03 23.75
N VAL A 353 -2.82 -3.67 23.85
CA VAL A 353 -3.97 -3.34 23.00
C VAL A 353 -4.76 -2.24 23.69
N ASP A 354 -4.87 -1.08 23.05
CA ASP A 354 -5.69 0.02 23.54
C ASP A 354 -7.16 -0.20 23.20
N GLU A 355 -7.40 -0.56 21.93
CA GLU A 355 -8.75 -0.67 21.38
C GLU A 355 -8.79 -1.74 20.30
N ILE A 356 -9.86 -2.55 20.32
CA ILE A 356 -10.23 -3.39 19.18
C ILE A 356 -11.57 -2.88 18.67
N THR A 357 -11.60 -2.46 17.41
CA THR A 357 -12.84 -2.11 16.73
C THR A 357 -13.18 -3.11 15.66
N GLU A 358 -14.48 -3.38 15.58
CA GLU A 358 -15.08 -4.34 14.68
C GLU A 358 -16.07 -3.59 13.78
N SER A 359 -16.00 -3.82 12.48
CA SER A 359 -16.94 -3.16 11.55
C SER A 359 -17.48 -4.09 10.48
N GLY A 360 -18.76 -3.85 10.16
CA GLY A 360 -19.56 -4.62 9.21
C GLY A 360 -20.07 -5.95 9.77
N LEU A 361 -21.03 -6.56 9.06
CA LEU A 361 -21.62 -7.87 9.38
C LEU A 361 -21.20 -8.86 8.28
N GLY A 362 -20.31 -9.77 8.65
CA GLY A 362 -19.73 -10.80 7.81
C GLY A 362 -20.59 -12.04 7.67
N SER A 363 -20.07 -13.03 6.94
CA SER A 363 -20.84 -14.17 6.40
C SER A 363 -21.45 -15.13 7.43
N VAL A 364 -21.10 -15.00 8.72
CA VAL A 364 -21.59 -15.85 9.82
C VAL A 364 -21.88 -15.03 11.10
N GLY A 365 -22.09 -13.71 10.98
CA GLY A 365 -22.29 -12.83 12.14
C GLY A 365 -20.99 -12.33 12.79
N ASN A 366 -19.83 -12.66 12.22
CA ASN A 366 -18.56 -12.04 12.57
C ASN A 366 -18.43 -10.64 11.94
N PRO A 367 -17.56 -9.77 12.47
CA PRO A 367 -17.20 -8.53 11.80
C PRO A 367 -16.46 -8.77 10.48
N THR A 368 -16.77 -7.99 9.44
CA THR A 368 -16.01 -8.06 8.17
C THR A 368 -14.60 -7.49 8.27
N ARG A 369 -14.36 -6.60 9.24
CA ARG A 369 -13.07 -5.93 9.44
C ARG A 369 -12.79 -5.81 10.92
N PHE A 370 -11.53 -6.02 11.25
CA PHE A 370 -10.96 -5.91 12.58
C PHE A 370 -9.86 -4.87 12.55
N TYR A 371 -9.85 -4.00 13.56
CA TYR A 371 -8.77 -3.07 13.80
C TYR A 371 -8.31 -3.27 15.24
N ALA A 372 -7.01 -3.33 15.45
CA ALA A 372 -6.43 -3.28 16.78
C ALA A 372 -5.47 -2.09 16.82
N VAL A 373 -5.81 -1.10 17.64
CA VAL A 373 -4.91 -0.02 18.03
C VAL A 373 -4.11 -0.53 19.21
N MET A 374 -2.79 -0.49 19.07
CA MET A 374 -1.88 -0.99 20.09
C MET A 374 -0.85 0.09 20.40
N SER A 375 -0.58 0.32 21.67
CA SER A 375 0.44 1.27 22.12
C SER A 375 1.54 0.59 22.93
N LEU A 376 2.76 1.11 22.84
CA LEU A 376 3.89 0.63 23.61
C LEU A 376 3.64 0.86 25.11
N ASP A 377 3.78 -0.19 25.92
CA ASP A 377 3.62 -0.11 27.36
C ASP A 377 4.72 0.78 27.94
N VAL A 378 4.30 1.82 28.68
CA VAL A 378 5.20 2.82 29.29
C VAL A 378 6.22 2.17 30.25
N ASP A 379 5.85 1.03 30.87
CA ASP A 379 6.69 0.25 31.78
C ASP A 379 7.67 -0.72 31.07
N PHE A 380 7.53 -0.90 29.76
CA PHE A 380 8.40 -1.78 28.97
C PHE A 380 9.71 -1.07 28.58
N GLU A 381 9.70 0.27 28.46
CA GLU A 381 10.91 1.08 28.24
C GLU A 381 11.88 1.00 29.43
N GLU A 382 11.38 1.01 30.68
CA GLU A 382 12.24 1.00 31.89
C GLU A 382 12.97 -0.34 32.13
N ASN A 383 12.47 -1.45 31.58
CA ASN A 383 13.01 -2.79 31.83
C ASN A 383 14.03 -3.27 30.78
N MET A 384 14.30 -2.48 29.73
CA MET A 384 15.30 -2.82 28.70
C MET A 384 16.67 -2.17 28.92
N ASP A 385 16.80 -1.31 29.95
CA ASP A 385 18.05 -0.65 30.35
C ASP A 385 18.81 -1.39 31.49
N HIS A 386 18.55 -2.69 31.68
CA HIS A 386 19.22 -3.55 32.66
C HIS A 386 19.91 -4.79 32.06
#